data_AF-A0A0W8CIZ4-F1
#
_entry.id   AF-A0A0W8CIZ4-F1
#
_cell.length_a   1.000
_cell.length_b   1.000
_cell.length_c   1.000
_cell.angle_alpha   90.00
_cell.angle_beta   90.00
_cell.angle_gamma   90.00
#
_symmetry.space_group_name_H-M   'P 1'
#
loop_
_entity.id
_entity.type
_entity.pdbx_description
1 polymer ?
#
loop_
_entity_poly.entity_id
_entity_poly.type
_entity_poly.pdbx_seq_one_letter_code
_entity_poly.pdbx_strand_id
1 'polypeptide(L)'
;MNGLLAAGNAFLKRPNKLIRGLSASEEPPLLFLLKQPGKVLNSSYVSLFVELIRLNNATSIGDRRPRIVISVMDGQRNLVEMRQQVSVQPVAASNALLWGFTWHMQTPLENLPHGACVVVELATTSASAAPPTHDGATSPTLGASVLSPECWTYLQVDQRTANSAPITAEMYKYPVDLSSQHTLHRADAFLSGEMLISQAHT
;
A
#
# COMPACT_ATOMS: atom_id res chain seq x y z
N MET A 1 15.34 50.71 5.36
CA MET A 1 15.16 50.32 3.94
C MET A 1 15.78 48.93 3.80
N ASN A 2 15.02 47.88 4.14
CA ASN A 2 14.24 47.00 3.23
C ASN A 2 15.18 46.13 2.35
N GLY A 3 15.13 44.80 2.35
CA GLY A 3 14.18 43.90 2.99
C GLY A 3 14.62 42.43 2.98
N LEU A 4 14.04 41.69 3.92
CA LEU A 4 13.99 40.22 3.95
C LEU A 4 12.94 39.74 2.94
N LEU A 5 13.30 38.81 2.08
CA LEU A 5 12.35 38.01 1.31
C LEU A 5 12.17 36.66 2.00
N ALA A 6 11.05 36.54 2.71
CA ALA A 6 10.51 35.26 3.15
C ALA A 6 9.90 34.55 1.93
N ALA A 7 10.42 33.38 1.57
CA ALA A 7 9.78 32.51 0.60
C ALA A 7 8.63 31.77 1.31
N GLY A 8 7.41 32.08 0.89
CA GLY A 8 6.18 31.59 1.50
C GLY A 8 5.98 30.08 1.34
N ASN A 9 5.54 29.46 2.43
CA ASN A 9 4.95 28.13 2.44
C ASN A 9 3.72 28.11 1.51
N ALA A 10 3.82 27.39 0.40
CA ALA A 10 2.68 27.02 -0.40
C ALA A 10 1.84 26.01 0.40
N PHE A 11 0.85 26.52 1.13
CA PHE A 11 -0.26 25.74 1.67
C PHE A 11 -0.98 25.05 0.49
N LEU A 12 -0.69 23.76 0.28
CA LEU A 12 -1.55 22.89 -0.50
C LEU A 12 -2.90 22.83 0.22
N LYS A 13 -3.89 23.51 -0.36
CA LYS A 13 -5.30 23.45 0.04
C LYS A 13 -5.75 21.99 0.07
N ARG A 14 -6.12 21.50 1.25
CA ARG A 14 -6.90 20.26 1.41
C ARG A 14 -8.23 20.39 0.67
N PRO A 15 -8.62 19.48 -0.24
CA PRO A 15 -10.01 19.36 -0.64
C PRO A 15 -10.77 18.59 0.44
N ASN A 16 -11.42 19.33 1.34
CA ASN A 16 -12.43 18.78 2.24
C ASN A 16 -13.80 18.83 1.55
N LYS A 17 -14.51 17.70 1.56
CA LYS A 17 -15.90 17.45 1.10
C LYS A 17 -16.10 17.26 -0.41
N LEU A 18 -16.27 16.00 -0.81
CA LEU A 18 -17.45 15.47 -1.52
C LEU A 18 -17.24 13.98 -1.84
N ILE A 19 -17.55 13.09 -0.89
CA ILE A 19 -17.83 11.68 -1.22
C ILE A 19 -19.27 11.42 -0.80
N ARG A 20 -20.20 11.99 -1.56
CA ARG A 20 -21.58 11.55 -1.62
C ARG A 20 -21.92 11.44 -3.10
N GLY A 21 -21.63 10.27 -3.67
CA GLY A 21 -21.88 9.94 -5.07
C GLY A 21 -20.63 9.96 -5.95
N LEU A 22 -19.70 9.03 -5.72
CA LEU A 22 -18.74 8.66 -6.76
C LEU A 22 -19.29 7.42 -7.46
N SER A 23 -19.76 7.60 -8.70
CA SER A 23 -19.85 6.53 -9.69
C SER A 23 -18.50 5.82 -9.80
N ALA A 24 -18.48 4.57 -10.22
CA ALA A 24 -17.33 3.65 -10.31
C ALA A 24 -16.13 4.09 -11.19
N SER A 25 -15.91 5.38 -11.42
CA SER A 25 -15.02 5.98 -12.41
C SER A 25 -13.83 6.77 -11.82
N GLU A 26 -13.69 6.92 -10.51
CA GLU A 26 -12.54 7.65 -9.93
C GLU A 26 -11.99 6.92 -8.71
N GLU A 27 -11.47 5.70 -8.92
CA GLU A 27 -10.48 5.18 -7.97
C GLU A 27 -9.20 6.00 -8.11
N PRO A 28 -8.56 6.40 -6.99
CA PRO A 28 -7.31 7.16 -7.03
C PRO A 28 -6.23 6.38 -7.80
N PRO A 29 -5.34 7.06 -8.52
CA PRO A 29 -4.34 6.41 -9.36
C PRO A 29 -3.43 5.49 -8.54
N LEU A 30 -3.18 4.30 -9.07
CA LEU A 30 -2.25 3.31 -8.51
C LEU A 30 -0.85 3.56 -9.06
N LEU A 31 0.09 3.96 -8.19
CA LEU A 31 1.48 4.18 -8.54
C LEU A 31 2.28 2.89 -8.46
N PHE A 32 3.42 2.80 -9.14
CA PHE A 32 4.43 1.79 -8.79
C PHE A 32 5.18 2.22 -7.52
N LEU A 33 5.92 1.27 -6.92
CA LEU A 33 6.79 1.57 -5.78
C LEU A 33 7.67 2.79 -6.05
N LEU A 34 7.54 3.78 -5.18
CA LEU A 34 8.35 4.98 -5.18
C LEU A 34 9.69 4.70 -4.50
N LYS A 35 10.71 5.47 -4.89
CA LYS A 35 12.01 5.43 -4.22
C LYS A 35 11.88 5.92 -2.77
N GLN A 36 12.87 5.59 -1.96
CA GLN A 36 12.99 6.17 -0.62
C GLN A 36 12.97 7.71 -0.72
N PRO A 37 12.13 8.39 0.09
CA PRO A 37 12.05 9.84 0.06
C PRO A 37 13.33 10.46 0.62
N GLY A 38 13.61 11.70 0.22
CA GLY A 38 14.60 12.53 0.92
C GLY A 38 14.12 12.79 2.34
N LYS A 39 14.96 12.47 3.34
CA LYS A 39 14.58 12.58 4.74
C LYS A 39 14.70 14.02 5.22
N VAL A 40 13.65 14.50 5.86
CA VAL A 40 13.64 15.80 6.55
C VAL A 40 14.28 15.65 7.94
N LEU A 41 14.98 16.70 8.39
CA LEU A 41 15.56 16.76 9.73
C LEU A 41 14.49 16.55 10.81
N ASN A 42 14.86 15.87 11.90
CA ASN A 42 13.98 15.57 13.03
C ASN A 42 12.67 14.86 12.64
N SER A 43 12.68 14.12 11.53
CA SER A 43 11.54 13.37 11.04
C SER A 43 11.88 11.90 10.87
N SER A 44 10.89 11.05 11.13
CA SER A 44 11.01 9.60 11.15
C SER A 44 10.21 8.99 10.01
N TYR A 45 10.81 8.09 9.25
CA TYR A 45 10.20 7.44 8.10
C TYR A 45 10.15 5.93 8.29
N VAL A 46 9.02 5.33 7.94
CA VAL A 46 8.82 3.88 7.95
C VAL A 46 9.20 3.31 6.59
N SER A 47 9.91 2.19 6.62
CA SER A 47 10.09 1.30 5.48
C SER A 47 9.61 -0.08 5.86
N LEU A 48 9.01 -0.79 4.91
CA LEU A 48 8.51 -2.13 5.08
C LEU A 48 9.22 -3.03 4.07
N PHE A 49 10.11 -3.89 4.57
CA PHE A 49 10.61 -5.00 3.79
C PHE A 49 9.60 -6.14 3.87
N VAL A 50 9.12 -6.61 2.71
CA VAL A 50 8.24 -7.77 2.61
C VAL A 50 9.03 -8.91 1.97
N GLU A 51 9.22 -9.96 2.76
CA GLU A 51 9.93 -11.16 2.33
C GLU A 51 8.98 -12.08 1.57
N LEU A 52 7.90 -12.49 2.23
CA LEU A 52 6.93 -13.46 1.71
C LEU A 52 5.53 -13.27 2.27
N ILE A 53 4.57 -13.88 1.58
CA ILE A 53 3.23 -14.16 2.11
C ILE A 53 3.07 -15.68 2.15
N ARG A 54 2.79 -16.24 3.33
CA ARG A 54 2.48 -17.66 3.53
C ARG A 54 0.99 -17.88 3.34
N LEU A 55 0.61 -18.88 2.55
CA LEU A 55 -0.77 -19.27 2.27
C LEU A 55 -0.81 -20.66 1.62
N ASN A 56 -1.89 -21.41 1.87
CA ASN A 56 -2.00 -22.81 1.44
C ASN A 56 -2.15 -23.01 -0.08
N ASN A 57 -2.65 -22.00 -0.80
CA ASN A 57 -2.92 -22.03 -2.24
C ASN A 57 -1.91 -21.20 -3.05
N ALA A 58 -0.69 -21.04 -2.55
CA ALA A 58 0.32 -20.15 -3.13
C ALA A 58 0.60 -20.41 -4.61
N THR A 59 0.73 -21.68 -5.04
CA THR A 59 0.97 -22.02 -6.46
C THR A 59 -0.19 -21.56 -7.36
N SER A 60 -1.43 -21.83 -6.96
CA SER A 60 -2.62 -21.40 -7.71
C SER A 60 -2.76 -19.88 -7.79
N ILE A 61 -2.42 -19.17 -6.71
CA ILE A 61 -2.39 -17.70 -6.73
C ILE A 61 -1.25 -17.19 -7.62
N GLY A 62 -0.09 -17.83 -7.58
CA GLY A 62 1.08 -17.51 -8.42
C GLY A 62 0.76 -17.49 -9.92
N ASP A 63 -0.02 -18.47 -10.39
CA ASP A 63 -0.46 -18.56 -11.79
C ASP A 63 -1.39 -17.41 -12.21
N ARG A 64 -2.05 -16.76 -11.24
CA ARG A 64 -2.99 -15.65 -11.44
C ARG A 64 -2.31 -14.27 -11.37
N ARG A 65 -0.98 -14.23 -11.53
CA ARG A 65 -0.17 -13.00 -11.53
C ARG A 65 -0.44 -12.12 -10.31
N PRO A 66 -0.09 -12.56 -9.10
CA PRO A 66 -0.38 -11.83 -7.90
C PRO A 66 0.37 -10.49 -7.85
N ARG A 67 -0.25 -9.52 -7.19
CA ARG A 67 0.24 -8.17 -6.92
C ARG A 67 0.05 -7.84 -5.45
N ILE A 68 1.00 -7.10 -4.90
CA ILE A 68 0.83 -6.47 -3.60
C ILE A 68 0.53 -4.99 -3.85
N VAL A 69 -0.53 -4.50 -3.20
CA VAL A 69 -0.89 -3.09 -3.14
C VAL A 69 -0.73 -2.61 -1.71
N ILE A 70 -0.06 -1.48 -1.54
CA ILE A 70 0.22 -0.87 -0.25
C ILE A 70 -0.42 0.50 -0.22
N SER A 71 -1.10 0.81 0.86
CA SER A 71 -1.72 2.11 1.09
C SER A 71 -1.54 2.54 2.53
N VAL A 72 -1.59 3.85 2.78
CA VAL A 72 -1.60 4.41 4.12
C VAL A 72 -2.98 5.01 4.34
N MET A 73 -3.68 4.57 5.38
CA MET A 73 -5.03 5.03 5.70
C MET A 73 -5.07 5.64 7.10
N ASP A 74 -5.92 6.64 7.28
CA ASP A 74 -6.22 7.19 8.61
C ASP A 74 -7.27 6.34 9.36
N GLY A 75 -7.53 6.68 10.62
CA GLY A 75 -8.54 5.98 11.43
C GLY A 75 -9.99 6.10 10.91
N GLN A 76 -10.24 6.96 9.93
CA GLN A 76 -11.53 7.11 9.24
C GLN A 76 -11.55 6.41 7.87
N ARG A 77 -10.49 5.67 7.51
CA ARG A 77 -10.31 5.00 6.21
C ARG A 77 -10.10 5.95 5.03
N ASN A 78 -9.72 7.19 5.28
CA ASN A 78 -9.28 8.07 4.21
C ASN A 78 -7.84 7.76 3.83
N LEU A 79 -7.55 7.86 2.54
CA LEU A 79 -6.21 7.66 2.02
C LEU A 79 -5.30 8.83 2.43
N VAL A 80 -4.17 8.52 3.07
CA VAL A 80 -3.14 9.48 3.49
C VAL A 80 -2.09 9.67 2.38
N GLU A 81 -1.74 8.59 1.68
CA GLU A 81 -0.79 8.57 0.56
C GLU A 81 -1.38 7.84 -0.65
N MET A 82 -0.98 8.23 -1.86
CA MET A 82 -1.36 7.46 -3.06
C MET A 82 -0.98 5.99 -2.92
N ARG A 83 -1.88 5.09 -3.36
CA ARG A 83 -1.66 3.64 -3.31
C ARG A 83 -0.48 3.28 -4.21
N GLN A 84 0.35 2.35 -3.76
CA GLN A 84 1.51 1.87 -4.51
C GLN A 84 1.38 0.36 -4.76
N GLN A 85 1.70 -0.08 -5.96
CA GLN A 85 1.74 -1.49 -6.34
C GLN A 85 3.17 -1.97 -6.59
N VAL A 86 3.40 -3.23 -6.24
CA VAL A 86 4.62 -3.95 -6.57
C VAL A 86 4.52 -4.47 -8.00
N SER A 87 5.43 -4.06 -8.87
CA SER A 87 5.46 -4.50 -10.28
C SER A 87 6.06 -5.90 -10.45
N VAL A 88 7.00 -6.28 -9.57
CA VAL A 88 7.71 -7.55 -9.62
C VAL A 88 6.80 -8.71 -9.22
N GLN A 89 6.93 -9.85 -9.90
CA GLN A 89 6.19 -11.07 -9.56
C GLN A 89 6.90 -11.88 -8.49
N PRO A 90 6.15 -12.54 -7.60
CA PRO A 90 6.77 -13.42 -6.64
C PRO A 90 7.26 -14.70 -7.32
N VAL A 91 8.17 -15.37 -6.64
CA VAL A 91 8.40 -16.79 -6.83
C VAL A 91 7.36 -17.55 -6.02
N ALA A 92 6.58 -18.40 -6.67
CA ALA A 92 5.60 -19.25 -5.99
C ALA A 92 6.26 -20.55 -5.50
N ALA A 93 6.16 -20.81 -4.21
CA ALA A 93 6.46 -22.08 -3.58
C ALA A 93 5.16 -22.84 -3.25
N SER A 94 5.26 -24.01 -2.62
CA SER A 94 4.10 -24.83 -2.26
C SER A 94 3.15 -24.13 -1.28
N ASN A 95 3.68 -23.34 -0.35
CA ASN A 95 2.90 -22.68 0.71
C ASN A 95 3.25 -21.19 0.91
N ALA A 96 3.97 -20.58 -0.03
CA ALA A 96 4.36 -19.19 0.08
C ALA A 96 4.55 -18.53 -1.29
N LEU A 97 4.32 -17.22 -1.34
CA LEU A 97 4.72 -16.33 -2.42
C LEU A 97 5.87 -15.45 -1.91
N LEU A 98 7.03 -15.54 -2.56
CA LEU A 98 8.25 -14.85 -2.14
C LEU A 98 8.51 -13.65 -3.05
N TRP A 99 8.65 -12.44 -2.50
CA TRP A 99 8.98 -11.25 -3.28
C TRP A 99 10.35 -10.66 -2.95
N GLY A 100 10.62 -10.36 -1.68
CA GLY A 100 11.84 -9.64 -1.28
C GLY A 100 11.91 -8.20 -1.81
N PHE A 101 10.93 -7.35 -1.49
CA PHE A 101 10.95 -5.92 -1.85
C PHE A 101 10.83 -5.03 -0.63
N THR A 102 11.26 -3.77 -0.77
CA THR A 102 11.08 -2.74 0.26
C THR A 102 10.16 -1.65 -0.25
N TRP A 103 9.11 -1.36 0.51
CA TRP A 103 8.29 -0.16 0.34
C TRP A 103 8.76 0.92 1.32
N HIS A 104 8.72 2.18 0.86
CA HIS A 104 9.07 3.34 1.68
C HIS A 104 7.87 4.27 1.80
N MET A 105 7.48 4.56 3.04
CA MET A 105 6.48 5.58 3.33
C MET A 105 7.00 6.94 2.88
N GLN A 106 6.15 7.72 2.21
CA GLN A 106 6.54 9.02 1.64
C GLN A 106 6.31 10.17 2.63
N THR A 107 5.38 9.99 3.56
CA THR A 107 5.02 10.94 4.62
C THR A 107 5.75 10.57 5.90
N PRO A 108 6.40 11.53 6.58
CA PRO A 108 7.01 11.26 7.88
C PRO A 108 5.95 10.93 8.93
N LEU A 109 6.31 10.10 9.92
CA LEU A 109 5.45 9.70 11.05
C LEU A 109 4.88 10.91 11.80
N GLU A 110 5.63 12.00 11.86
CA GLU A 110 5.28 13.26 12.50
C GLU A 110 4.06 13.94 11.88
N ASN A 111 3.80 13.64 10.60
CA ASN A 111 2.70 14.24 9.83
C ASN A 111 1.51 13.29 9.64
N LEU A 112 1.59 12.06 10.16
CA LEU A 112 0.49 11.12 10.06
C LEU A 112 -0.68 11.50 10.97
N PRO A 113 -1.93 11.34 10.51
CA PRO A 113 -3.09 11.49 11.38
C PRO A 113 -3.10 10.40 12.46
N HIS A 114 -3.76 10.69 13.59
CA HIS A 114 -3.92 9.70 14.65
C HIS A 114 -4.65 8.45 14.15
N GLY A 115 -4.14 7.28 14.56
CA GLY A 115 -4.67 5.99 14.13
C GLY A 115 -4.34 5.64 12.67
N ALA A 116 -3.33 6.27 12.08
CA ALA A 116 -2.85 5.89 10.75
C ALA A 116 -2.26 4.47 10.76
N CYS A 117 -2.57 3.72 9.71
CA CYS A 117 -2.06 2.38 9.50
C CYS A 117 -1.61 2.18 8.04
N VAL A 118 -0.64 1.29 7.84
CA VAL A 118 -0.28 0.76 6.54
C VAL A 118 -1.19 -0.43 6.26
N VAL A 119 -1.91 -0.40 5.15
CA VAL A 119 -2.73 -1.52 4.67
C VAL A 119 -1.99 -2.19 3.51
N VAL A 120 -1.79 -3.50 3.64
CA VAL A 120 -1.14 -4.33 2.62
C VAL A 120 -2.14 -5.33 2.07
N GLU A 121 -2.38 -5.26 0.78
CA GLU A 121 -3.40 -6.03 0.05
C GLU A 121 -2.71 -6.98 -0.93
N LEU A 122 -3.06 -8.27 -0.87
CA LEU A 122 -2.76 -9.23 -1.92
C LEU A 122 -3.94 -9.25 -2.89
N ALA A 123 -3.64 -9.07 -4.18
CA ALA A 123 -4.61 -9.15 -5.26
C ALA A 123 -4.06 -9.98 -6.42
N THR A 124 -4.93 -10.49 -7.27
CA THR A 124 -4.56 -11.18 -8.52
C THR A 124 -5.12 -10.45 -9.71
N THR A 125 -4.61 -10.73 -10.91
CA THR A 125 -5.25 -10.23 -12.12
C THR A 125 -6.49 -11.07 -12.42
N SER A 126 -7.67 -10.43 -12.53
CA SER A 126 -8.87 -11.12 -12.99
C SER A 126 -8.73 -11.52 -14.46
N ALA A 127 -8.92 -12.80 -14.76
CA ALA A 127 -8.97 -13.34 -16.12
C ALA A 127 -10.35 -13.12 -16.75
N SER A 128 -10.89 -11.90 -16.70
CA SER A 128 -12.10 -11.56 -17.45
C SER A 128 -11.79 -11.70 -18.94
N ALA A 129 -12.12 -12.86 -19.50
CA ALA A 129 -12.00 -13.18 -20.90
C ALA A 129 -12.98 -12.31 -21.71
N ALA A 130 -12.48 -11.22 -22.27
CA ALA A 130 -12.95 -10.72 -23.55
C ALA A 130 -11.77 -10.87 -24.52
N PRO A 131 -11.91 -11.63 -25.63
CA PRO A 131 -10.88 -11.63 -26.66
C PRO A 131 -10.73 -10.20 -27.20
N PRO A 132 -9.51 -9.75 -27.54
CA PRO A 132 -9.35 -8.48 -28.23
C PRO A 132 -10.04 -8.63 -29.58
N THR A 133 -11.19 -7.97 -29.74
CA THR A 133 -11.67 -7.64 -31.09
C THR A 133 -10.59 -6.79 -31.72
N HIS A 134 -9.96 -7.40 -32.72
CA HIS A 134 -8.98 -6.83 -33.63
C HIS A 134 -9.40 -5.41 -34.00
N ASP A 135 -8.69 -4.39 -33.50
CA ASP A 135 -8.42 -3.12 -34.19
C ASP A 135 -7.67 -2.16 -33.26
N GLY A 136 -6.47 -1.73 -33.70
CA GLY A 136 -5.73 -0.63 -33.11
C GLY A 136 -4.50 -1.04 -32.31
N ALA A 137 -3.34 -1.05 -32.98
CA ALA A 137 -2.03 -1.06 -32.35
C ALA A 137 -1.86 0.20 -31.48
N THR A 138 -2.27 0.12 -30.23
CA THR A 138 -1.81 1.00 -29.16
C THR A 138 -1.23 0.12 -28.08
N SER A 139 0.02 0.42 -27.71
CA SER A 139 0.78 -0.28 -26.68
C SER A 139 -0.10 -0.66 -25.49
N PRO A 140 0.04 -1.86 -24.89
CA PRO A 140 -0.73 -2.21 -23.71
C PRO A 140 -0.32 -1.25 -22.60
N THR A 141 -1.15 -0.25 -22.35
CA THR A 141 -1.09 0.51 -21.11
C THR A 141 -1.23 -0.54 -20.02
N LEU A 142 -0.16 -0.75 -19.23
CA LEU A 142 -0.15 -1.50 -17.97
C LEU A 142 -1.06 -0.82 -16.92
N GLY A 143 -2.17 -0.20 -17.35
CA GLY A 143 -3.14 0.49 -16.54
C GLY A 143 -4.31 -0.46 -16.30
N ALA A 144 -4.48 -0.84 -15.04
CA ALA A 144 -5.66 -1.55 -14.54
C ALA A 144 -5.96 -2.88 -15.26
N SER A 145 -5.05 -3.85 -15.18
CA SER A 145 -5.56 -5.22 -14.94
C SER A 145 -6.50 -5.11 -13.74
N VAL A 146 -7.77 -5.47 -13.92
CA VAL A 146 -8.77 -5.43 -12.83
C VAL A 146 -8.25 -6.34 -11.73
N LEU A 147 -7.66 -5.72 -10.70
CA LEU A 147 -7.09 -6.42 -9.57
C LEU A 147 -8.26 -7.02 -8.79
N SER A 148 -8.28 -8.34 -8.68
CA SER A 148 -9.20 -9.07 -7.83
C SER A 148 -8.57 -9.20 -6.44
N PRO A 149 -9.13 -8.55 -5.41
CA PRO A 149 -8.63 -8.68 -4.05
C PRO A 149 -8.71 -10.12 -3.54
N GLU A 150 -7.66 -10.61 -2.89
CA GLU A 150 -7.59 -11.97 -2.29
C GLU A 150 -7.66 -11.91 -0.76
N CYS A 151 -6.68 -11.25 -0.14
CA CYS A 151 -6.66 -10.99 1.31
C CYS A 151 -5.89 -9.70 1.62
N TRP A 152 -5.97 -9.23 2.86
CA TRP A 152 -5.34 -7.98 3.28
C TRP A 152 -4.88 -8.04 4.73
N THR A 153 -3.95 -7.17 5.13
CA THR A 153 -3.58 -6.97 6.53
C THR A 153 -3.32 -5.49 6.78
N TYR A 154 -3.16 -5.11 8.05
CA TYR A 154 -2.80 -3.76 8.43
C TYR A 154 -1.70 -3.77 9.50
N LEU A 155 -0.84 -2.75 9.45
CA LEU A 155 0.23 -2.50 10.40
C LEU A 155 0.03 -1.11 10.98
N GLN A 156 -0.10 -1.02 12.30
CA GLN A 156 -0.22 0.27 12.98
C GLN A 156 1.11 1.02 12.89
N VAL A 157 1.07 2.26 12.42
CA VAL A 157 2.24 3.11 12.21
C VAL A 157 2.01 4.46 12.88
N ASP A 158 1.98 4.45 14.21
CA ASP A 158 1.96 5.68 14.99
C ASP A 158 3.32 5.94 15.65
N GLN A 159 3.62 7.19 16.00
CA GLN A 159 4.90 7.56 16.62
C GLN A 159 5.18 6.85 17.96
N ARG A 160 4.16 6.33 18.65
CA ARG A 160 4.28 5.69 19.96
C ARG A 160 4.50 4.19 19.83
N THR A 161 4.00 3.56 18.76
CA THR A 161 4.01 2.12 18.55
C THR A 161 4.99 1.68 17.47
N ALA A 162 5.35 2.57 16.54
CA ALA A 162 6.26 2.23 15.47
C ALA A 162 7.63 1.87 16.08
N ASN A 163 8.12 0.68 15.73
CA ASN A 163 9.46 0.21 16.06
C ASN A 163 10.10 -0.47 14.84
N SER A 164 11.44 -0.54 14.84
CA SER A 164 12.15 -1.40 13.90
C SER A 164 12.14 -2.83 14.43
N ALA A 165 11.42 -3.73 13.76
CA ALA A 165 11.28 -5.11 14.19
C ALA A 165 10.85 -6.04 13.04
N PRO A 166 11.20 -7.33 13.11
CA PRO A 166 10.58 -8.36 12.29
C PRO A 166 9.07 -8.36 12.50
N ILE A 167 8.31 -8.54 11.43
CA ILE A 167 6.86 -8.61 11.46
C ILE A 167 6.36 -9.95 10.96
N THR A 168 5.30 -10.43 11.60
CA THR A 168 4.46 -11.51 11.08
C THR A 168 3.02 -11.10 11.34
N ALA A 169 2.31 -10.77 10.26
CA ALA A 169 0.97 -10.22 10.33
C ALA A 169 -0.05 -11.18 9.72
N GLU A 170 -1.08 -11.51 10.51
CA GLU A 170 -2.23 -12.27 10.02
C GLU A 170 -2.98 -11.47 8.95
N MET A 171 -3.39 -12.16 7.88
CA MET A 171 -4.18 -11.58 6.82
C MET A 171 -5.65 -12.01 6.92
N TYR A 172 -6.51 -11.12 6.48
CA TYR A 172 -7.96 -11.19 6.62
C TYR A 172 -8.63 -11.21 5.25
N LYS A 173 -9.84 -11.75 5.23
CA LYS A 173 -10.74 -11.76 4.08
C LYS A 173 -11.30 -10.36 3.85
N TYR A 174 -11.64 -10.06 2.61
CA TYR A 174 -12.35 -8.84 2.26
C TYR A 174 -13.81 -8.88 2.75
N PRO A 175 -14.45 -7.71 2.94
CA PRO A 175 -13.93 -6.36 2.68
C PRO A 175 -12.91 -5.88 3.73
N VAL A 176 -12.14 -4.83 3.39
CA VAL A 176 -11.26 -4.16 4.35
C VAL A 176 -12.09 -3.48 5.44
N ASP A 177 -11.89 -3.88 6.70
CA ASP A 177 -12.56 -3.32 7.87
C ASP A 177 -11.54 -2.93 8.94
N LEU A 178 -11.22 -1.64 9.02
CA LEU A 178 -10.33 -1.08 10.03
C LEU A 178 -11.06 -0.65 11.32
N SER A 179 -12.40 -0.78 11.37
CA SER A 179 -13.21 -0.18 12.44
C SER A 179 -13.44 -1.09 13.64
N SER A 180 -13.33 -2.41 13.47
CA SER A 180 -13.56 -3.38 14.54
C SER A 180 -12.69 -4.62 14.36
N GLN A 181 -11.84 -4.92 15.34
CA GLN A 181 -11.02 -6.14 15.33
C GLN A 181 -11.86 -7.41 15.49
N HIS A 182 -13.06 -7.30 16.04
CA HIS A 182 -13.96 -8.44 16.31
C HIS A 182 -14.73 -8.93 15.07
N THR A 183 -14.69 -8.18 13.97
CA THR A 183 -15.36 -8.50 12.69
C THR A 183 -14.38 -9.06 11.65
N LEU A 184 -13.10 -9.17 12.00
CA LEU A 184 -12.05 -9.65 11.10
C LEU A 184 -12.13 -11.17 10.93
N HIS A 185 -12.28 -11.61 9.69
CA HIS A 185 -12.27 -13.02 9.32
C HIS A 185 -10.91 -13.40 8.73
N ARG A 186 -10.24 -14.38 9.34
CA ARG A 186 -8.94 -14.88 8.90
C ARG A 186 -8.99 -15.45 7.48
N ALA A 187 -7.98 -15.14 6.68
CA ALA A 187 -7.79 -15.70 5.35
C ALA A 187 -6.82 -16.90 5.33
N ASP A 188 -6.38 -17.37 6.51
CA ASP A 188 -5.36 -18.41 6.66
C ASP A 188 -4.06 -18.09 5.89
N ALA A 189 -3.68 -16.82 5.93
CA ALA A 189 -2.49 -16.28 5.30
C ALA A 189 -1.74 -15.34 6.24
N PHE A 190 -0.41 -15.28 6.08
CA PHE A 190 0.47 -14.45 6.93
C PHE A 190 1.50 -13.71 6.08
N LEU A 191 1.61 -12.41 6.28
CA LEU A 191 2.67 -11.57 5.73
C LEU A 191 3.89 -11.62 6.65
N SER A 192 5.07 -11.88 6.11
CA SER A 192 6.35 -11.91 6.83
C SER A 192 7.32 -10.88 6.24
N GLY A 193 8.08 -10.23 7.10
CA GLY A 193 9.03 -9.21 6.70
C GLY A 193 9.63 -8.46 7.88
N GLU A 194 10.05 -7.23 7.64
CA GLU A 194 10.65 -6.36 8.64
C GLU A 194 10.18 -4.91 8.47
N MET A 195 9.77 -4.28 9.57
CA MET A 195 9.54 -2.85 9.62
C MET A 195 10.82 -2.16 10.07
N LEU A 196 11.19 -1.08 9.38
CA LEU A 196 12.37 -0.28 9.68
C LEU A 196 11.98 1.19 9.84
N ILE A 197 12.41 1.80 10.94
CA ILE A 197 12.32 3.23 11.17
C ILE A 197 13.66 3.87 10.92
N SER A 198 13.66 4.95 10.17
CA SER A 198 14.87 5.65 9.84
C SER A 198 14.68 7.16 9.87
N GLN A 199 15.73 7.87 10.30
CA GLN A 199 15.76 9.33 10.42
C GLN A 199 16.86 9.91 9.54
N ALA A 200 16.86 11.22 9.32
CA ALA A 200 18.00 11.91 8.74
C ALA A 200 19.14 11.94 9.78
N HIS A 201 20.34 11.54 9.38
CA HIS A 201 21.54 11.75 10.19
C HIS A 201 22.09 13.14 9.89
N THR A 202 22.37 13.91 10.94
CA THR A 202 23.05 15.22 10.88
C THR A 202 24.50 15.09 10.46
#